data_AF-A0A7W8E8H6-F1
#
_entry.id   AF-A0A7W8E8H6-F1
#
_cell.length_a   1.000
_cell.length_b   1.000
_cell.length_c   1.000
_cell.angle_alpha   90.00
_cell.angle_beta   90.00
_cell.angle_gamma   90.00
#
_symmetry.space_group_name_H-M   'P 1'
#
loop_
_entity.id
_entity.type
_entity.pdbx_description
1 polymer ?
#
loop_
_entity_poly.entity_id
_entity_poly.type
_entity_poly.pdbx_seq_one_letter_code
_entity_poly.pdbx_strand_id
1 'polypeptide(L)'
;MPRLPVLFAATAVIVLVAGLIGSRFGFSTGMTLTLPRNTYLIPYHLLCFGAASCLCLFAFLYSIWMVPWSASAAWWHFGLSVAFLALFCGATVAMESSKPPYGSSPAAMTLLLAFTVSPLLFAFVQGLFVLDGFRRCLSLIRR
;
A
#
# COMPACT_ATOMS: atom_id res chain seq x y z
N MET A 1 -8.95 9.30 18.89
CA MET A 1 -8.26 8.02 18.59
C MET A 1 -6.75 8.20 18.67
N PRO A 2 -6.17 8.32 19.87
CA PRO A 2 -4.76 8.72 20.03
C PRO A 2 -3.75 7.70 19.48
N ARG A 3 -4.14 6.42 19.36
CA ARG A 3 -3.24 5.33 18.93
C ARG A 3 -3.15 5.15 17.41
N LEU A 4 -4.18 5.53 16.66
CA LEU A 4 -4.26 5.25 15.23
C LEU A 4 -3.18 5.95 14.39
N PRO A 5 -2.87 7.25 14.62
CA PRO A 5 -1.75 7.91 13.94
C PRO A 5 -0.40 7.22 14.21
N VAL A 6 -0.18 6.79 15.45
CA VAL A 6 1.04 6.08 15.86
C VAL A 6 1.17 4.75 15.13
N LEU A 7 0.06 4.02 14.94
CA LEU A 7 0.03 2.77 14.19
C LEU A 7 0.37 2.99 12.71
N PHE A 8 -0.22 4.00 12.06
CA PHE A 8 0.12 4.35 10.68
C PHE A 8 1.60 4.74 10.53
N ALA A 9 2.12 5.56 11.45
CA ALA A 9 3.53 5.96 11.45
C ALA A 9 4.48 4.77 11.67
N ALA A 10 4.18 3.89 12.62
CA ALA A 10 4.97 2.69 12.89
C ALA A 10 5.00 1.76 11.67
N THR A 11 3.85 1.51 11.04
CA THR A 11 3.78 0.72 9.80
C THR A 11 4.56 1.40 8.67
N ALA A 12 4.46 2.73 8.53
CA ALA A 12 5.21 3.47 7.53
C ALA A 12 6.73 3.29 7.69
N VAL A 13 7.24 3.34 8.94
CA VAL A 13 8.66 3.10 9.23
C VAL A 13 9.06 1.67 8.86
N ILE A 14 8.27 0.65 9.22
CA ILE A 14 8.56 -0.75 8.87
C ILE A 14 8.66 -0.91 7.35
N VAL A 15 7.72 -0.32 6.61
CA VAL A 15 7.64 -0.41 5.16
C VAL A 15 8.77 0.36 4.49
N LEU A 16 9.15 1.51 5.05
CA LEU A 16 10.31 2.27 4.60
C LEU A 16 11.60 1.46 4.78
N VAL A 17 11.79 0.82 5.94
CA VAL A 17 12.94 -0.07 6.19
C VAL A 17 12.93 -1.23 5.20
N ALA A 18 11.78 -1.86 4.94
CA ALA A 18 11.66 -2.90 3.92
C ALA A 18 12.05 -2.41 2.52
N GLY A 19 11.63 -1.20 2.14
CA GLY A 19 12.01 -0.58 0.87
C GLY A 19 13.51 -0.25 0.79
N LEU A 20 14.11 0.21 1.89
CA LEU A 20 15.55 0.48 1.97
C LEU A 20 16.39 -0.81 1.90
N ILE A 21 15.97 -1.86 2.60
CA ILE A 21 16.57 -3.19 2.47
C ILE A 21 16.45 -3.64 1.02
N GLY A 22 15.26 -3.56 0.43
CA GLY A 22 15.04 -4.02 -0.93
C GLY A 22 15.81 -3.25 -2.00
N SER A 23 16.05 -1.94 -1.80
CA SER A 23 16.87 -1.14 -2.72
C SER A 23 18.37 -1.48 -2.62
N ARG A 24 18.85 -1.90 -1.44
CA ARG A 24 20.25 -2.26 -1.20
C ARG A 24 20.59 -3.69 -1.58
N PHE A 25 19.71 -4.64 -1.28
CA PHE A 25 19.93 -6.05 -1.56
C PHE A 25 19.46 -6.49 -2.96
N GLY A 26 18.87 -5.57 -3.73
CA GLY A 26 18.63 -5.77 -5.16
C GLY A 26 17.58 -6.85 -5.44
N PHE A 27 16.42 -6.80 -4.79
CA PHE A 27 15.28 -7.63 -5.22
C PHE A 27 15.02 -7.37 -6.71
N SER A 28 15.14 -8.44 -7.50
CA SER A 28 14.99 -8.38 -8.96
C SER A 28 13.51 -8.33 -9.38
N THR A 29 12.61 -8.60 -8.43
CA THR A 29 11.16 -8.51 -8.59
C THR A 29 10.68 -7.07 -8.68
N GLY A 30 10.02 -6.76 -9.80
CA GLY A 30 9.33 -5.49 -10.04
C GLY A 30 8.01 -5.72 -10.76
N MET A 31 7.10 -4.77 -10.65
CA MET A 31 5.84 -4.77 -11.38
C MET A 31 6.04 -4.08 -12.72
N THR A 32 5.71 -4.75 -13.83
CA THR A 32 5.74 -4.12 -15.15
C THR A 32 4.39 -3.49 -15.46
N LEU A 33 4.41 -2.18 -15.70
CA LEU A 33 3.28 -1.43 -16.24
C LEU A 33 3.42 -1.38 -17.76
N THR A 34 2.58 -2.13 -18.47
CA THR A 34 2.58 -2.13 -19.94
C THR A 34 1.52 -1.16 -20.44
N LEU A 35 1.96 -0.05 -21.01
CA LEU A 35 1.14 0.91 -21.75
C LEU A 35 1.21 0.58 -23.26
N PRO A 36 0.26 1.04 -24.09
CA PRO A 36 0.19 0.67 -25.51
C PRO A 36 1.46 0.92 -26.35
N ARG A 37 2.39 1.76 -25.87
CA ARG A 37 3.66 2.05 -26.55
C ARG A 37 4.91 1.82 -25.70
N ASN A 38 4.78 1.71 -24.38
CA ASN A 38 5.91 1.68 -23.45
C ASN A 38 5.68 0.66 -22.34
N THR A 39 6.73 -0.05 -21.94
CA THR A 39 6.72 -0.89 -20.72
C THR A 39 7.60 -0.24 -19.67
N TYR A 40 7.03 0.06 -18.51
CA TYR A 40 7.75 0.62 -17.37
C TYR A 40 7.90 -0.43 -16.28
N LEU A 41 9.12 -0.66 -15.81
CA LEU A 41 9.37 -1.49 -14.64
C LEU A 41 9.29 -0.63 -13.38
N ILE A 42 8.35 -0.95 -12.50
CA ILE A 42 8.21 -0.36 -11.17
C ILE A 42 8.85 -1.33 -10.16
N PRO A 43 10.08 -1.07 -9.69
CA PRO A 43 10.74 -1.94 -8.74
C PRO A 43 10.05 -1.94 -7.37
N TYR A 44 10.17 -3.06 -6.65
CA TYR A 44 9.57 -3.27 -5.32
C TYR A 44 9.84 -2.14 -4.32
N HIS A 45 11.07 -1.63 -4.28
CA HIS A 45 11.45 -0.58 -3.34
C HIS A 45 10.70 0.74 -3.57
N LEU A 46 10.39 1.10 -4.84
CA LEU A 46 9.60 2.29 -5.14
C LEU A 46 8.15 2.13 -4.67
N LEU A 47 7.56 0.94 -4.79
CA LEU A 47 6.23 0.65 -4.25
C LEU A 47 6.21 0.78 -2.73
N CYS A 48 7.25 0.31 -2.05
CA CYS A 48 7.40 0.45 -0.60
C CYS A 48 7.53 1.93 -0.18
N PHE A 49 8.33 2.72 -0.89
CA PHE A 49 8.45 4.15 -0.60
C PHE A 49 7.14 4.91 -0.83
N GLY A 50 6.41 4.56 -1.89
CA GLY A 50 5.06 5.09 -2.14
C GLY A 50 4.09 4.74 -1.02
N ALA A 51 4.03 3.47 -0.61
CA ALA A 51 3.18 3.01 0.48
C ALA A 51 3.54 3.69 1.82
N ALA A 52 4.82 3.78 2.15
CA ALA A 52 5.29 4.48 3.36
C ALA A 52 4.88 5.96 3.35
N SER A 53 5.02 6.64 2.21
CA SER A 53 4.61 8.04 2.04
C SER A 53 3.11 8.22 2.24
N CYS A 54 2.27 7.33 1.68
CA CYS A 54 0.83 7.34 1.89
C CYS A 54 0.47 7.13 3.37
N LEU A 55 1.09 6.15 4.03
CA LEU A 55 0.85 5.88 5.45
C LEU A 55 1.25 7.07 6.34
N CYS A 56 2.37 7.74 6.04
CA CYS A 56 2.78 8.97 6.72
C CYS A 56 1.76 10.11 6.52
N LEU A 57 1.26 10.29 5.29
CA LEU A 57 0.22 11.27 5.00
C LEU A 57 -1.03 11.01 5.84
N PHE A 58 -1.47 9.76 5.94
CA PHE A 58 -2.63 9.42 6.77
C PHE A 58 -2.37 9.53 8.26
N ALA A 59 -1.17 9.17 8.75
CA ALA A 59 -0.77 9.43 10.13
C ALA A 59 -0.91 10.93 10.46
N PHE A 60 -0.47 11.80 9.56
CA PHE A 60 -0.63 13.25 9.68
C PHE A 60 -2.10 13.68 9.67
N LEU A 61 -2.89 13.24 8.68
CA LEU A 61 -4.32 13.59 8.57
C LEU A 61 -5.13 13.15 9.80
N TYR A 62 -4.85 11.96 10.34
CA TYR A 62 -5.48 11.48 11.57
C TYR A 62 -4.99 12.21 12.83
N SER A 63 -3.79 12.80 12.81
CA SER A 63 -3.24 13.56 13.96
C SER A 63 -3.88 14.94 14.10
N ILE A 64 -4.16 15.62 12.99
CA ILE A 64 -4.68 16.99 12.99
C ILE A 64 -6.21 17.02 13.18
N TRP A 65 -6.89 15.86 13.24
CA TRP A 65 -8.34 15.73 13.45
C TRP A 65 -9.21 16.54 12.46
N MET A 66 -8.64 17.06 11.37
CA MET A 66 -9.36 17.91 10.42
C MET A 66 -10.41 17.16 9.61
N VAL A 67 -10.33 15.83 9.55
CA VAL A 67 -11.27 15.03 8.78
C VAL A 67 -12.20 14.26 9.71
N PRO A 68 -13.53 14.45 9.63
CA PRO A 68 -14.49 13.84 10.53
C PRO A 68 -14.81 12.39 10.12
N TRP A 69 -13.79 11.53 10.13
CA TRP A 69 -13.95 10.09 9.95
C TRP A 69 -14.47 9.43 11.22
N SER A 70 -15.37 8.46 11.07
CA SER A 70 -15.81 7.64 12.19
C SER A 70 -14.67 6.72 12.67
N ALA A 71 -14.70 6.34 13.95
CA ALA A 71 -13.69 5.45 14.52
C ALA A 71 -13.60 4.12 13.80
N SER A 72 -14.76 3.53 13.51
CA SER A 72 -14.83 2.28 12.77
C SER A 72 -14.20 2.40 11.38
N ALA A 73 -14.51 3.46 10.63
CA ALA A 73 -13.94 3.67 9.31
C ALA A 73 -12.41 3.82 9.34
N ALA A 74 -11.87 4.54 10.32
CA ALA A 74 -10.43 4.71 10.49
C ALA A 74 -9.70 3.39 10.81
N TRP A 75 -10.31 2.53 11.64
CA TRP A 75 -9.76 1.19 11.94
C TRP A 75 -9.82 0.27 10.72
N TRP A 76 -10.93 0.29 9.97
CA TRP A 76 -11.02 -0.45 8.70
C TRP A 76 -10.00 0.02 7.68
N HIS A 77 -9.78 1.34 7.59
CA HIS A 77 -8.75 1.90 6.72
C HIS A 77 -7.37 1.32 7.05
N PHE A 78 -6.98 1.39 8.32
CA PHE A 78 -5.70 0.85 8.79
C PHE A 78 -5.59 -0.65 8.53
N GLY A 79 -6.62 -1.42 8.92
CA GLY A 79 -6.63 -2.88 8.76
C GLY A 79 -6.50 -3.32 7.31
N LEU A 80 -7.26 -2.70 6.39
CA LEU A 80 -7.16 -2.99 4.96
C LEU A 80 -5.79 -2.59 4.39
N SER A 81 -5.27 -1.43 4.79
CA SER A 81 -3.96 -0.95 4.34
C SER A 81 -2.84 -1.92 4.73
N VAL A 82 -2.82 -2.37 5.98
CA VAL A 82 -1.83 -3.34 6.48
C VAL A 82 -2.02 -4.71 5.82
N ALA A 83 -3.26 -5.17 5.66
CA ALA A 83 -3.54 -6.47 5.06
C ALA A 83 -3.04 -6.54 3.60
N PHE A 84 -3.35 -5.54 2.78
CA PHE A 84 -2.88 -5.51 1.39
C PHE A 84 -1.36 -5.34 1.29
N LEU A 85 -0.76 -4.56 2.17
CA LEU A 85 0.69 -4.38 2.18
C LEU A 85 1.43 -5.64 2.64
N ALA A 86 0.90 -6.35 3.63
CA ALA A 86 1.43 -7.64 4.07
C ALA A 86 1.30 -8.70 2.98
N LEU A 87 0.17 -8.75 2.26
CA LEU A 87 -0.02 -9.62 1.10
C LEU A 87 0.99 -9.30 -0.01
N PHE A 88 1.21 -8.02 -0.31
CA PHE A 88 2.19 -7.60 -1.31
C PHE A 88 3.61 -8.02 -0.93
N CYS A 89 4.06 -7.69 0.28
CA CYS A 89 5.40 -8.04 0.77
C CYS A 89 5.60 -9.56 0.82
N GLY A 90 4.61 -10.30 1.35
CA GLY A 90 4.66 -11.76 1.41
C GLY A 90 4.72 -12.40 0.02
N ALA A 91 3.90 -11.92 -0.93
CA ALA A 91 3.93 -12.39 -2.31
C ALA A 91 5.28 -12.10 -2.98
N THR A 92 5.87 -10.93 -2.75
CA THR A 92 7.18 -10.56 -3.29
C THR A 92 8.27 -11.51 -2.80
N VAL A 93 8.36 -11.72 -1.48
CA VAL A 93 9.35 -12.63 -0.89
C VAL A 93 9.16 -14.06 -1.42
N ALA A 94 7.91 -14.53 -1.49
CA ALA A 94 7.60 -15.86 -2.00
C ALA A 94 7.97 -16.01 -3.49
N MET A 95 7.74 -14.99 -4.32
CA MET A 95 8.13 -15.00 -5.74
C MET A 95 9.66 -15.06 -5.91
N GLU A 96 10.41 -14.28 -5.12
CA GLU A 96 11.87 -14.29 -5.20
C GLU A 96 12.46 -15.64 -4.73
N SER A 97 11.87 -16.25 -3.68
CA SER A 97 12.36 -17.51 -3.13
C SER A 97 12.03 -18.72 -4.00
N SER A 98 10.85 -18.74 -4.63
CA SER A 98 10.37 -19.91 -5.37
C SER A 98 10.71 -19.90 -6.86
N LYS A 99 11.11 -18.73 -7.42
CA LYS A 99 11.30 -18.50 -8.87
C LYS A 99 10.31 -19.31 -9.73
N PRO A 100 9.00 -19.29 -9.40
CA PRO A 100 8.08 -20.24 -9.95
C PRO A 100 7.94 -19.97 -11.46
N PRO A 101 7.95 -21.00 -12.33
CA PRO A 101 7.69 -20.79 -13.74
C PRO A 101 6.28 -20.19 -13.87
N TYR A 102 6.18 -19.00 -14.47
CA TYR A 102 4.91 -18.30 -14.67
C TYR A 102 3.85 -19.26 -15.25
N GLY A 103 2.70 -19.35 -14.59
CA GLY A 103 1.54 -20.12 -15.08
C GLY A 103 1.63 -21.64 -14.95
N SER A 104 2.68 -22.20 -14.34
CA SER A 104 2.86 -23.66 -14.25
C SER A 104 2.10 -24.33 -13.09
N SER A 105 1.68 -23.59 -12.07
CA SER A 105 0.94 -24.12 -10.93
C SER A 105 -0.12 -23.16 -10.38
N PRO A 106 -1.19 -23.67 -9.75
CA PRO A 106 -2.19 -22.83 -9.07
C PRO A 106 -1.56 -21.89 -8.03
N ALA A 107 -0.56 -22.37 -7.29
CA ALA A 107 0.16 -21.57 -6.29
C ALA A 107 0.93 -20.39 -6.93
N ALA A 108 1.60 -20.62 -8.07
CA ALA A 108 2.28 -19.55 -8.80
C ALA A 108 1.29 -18.49 -9.30
N MET A 109 0.09 -18.91 -9.75
CA MET A 109 -0.95 -18.00 -10.19
C MET A 109 -1.54 -17.18 -9.04
N THR A 110 -1.75 -17.80 -7.87
CA THR A 110 -2.18 -17.08 -6.66
C THR A 110 -1.14 -16.06 -6.20
N LEU A 111 0.16 -16.40 -6.22
CA LEU A 111 1.23 -15.47 -5.88
C LEU A 111 1.31 -14.29 -6.84
N LEU A 112 1.20 -14.55 -8.15
CA LEU A 112 1.17 -13.50 -9.16
C LEU A 112 -0.04 -12.57 -8.97
N LEU A 113 -1.21 -13.13 -8.72
CA LEU A 113 -2.43 -12.36 -8.43
C LEU A 113 -2.26 -11.52 -7.16
N ALA A 114 -1.73 -12.11 -6.09
CA ALA A 114 -1.47 -11.39 -4.85
C ALA A 114 -0.48 -10.24 -5.07
N PHE A 115 0.64 -10.48 -5.77
CA PHE A 115 1.65 -9.47 -6.08
C PHE A 115 1.10 -8.32 -6.94
N THR A 116 0.21 -8.61 -7.88
CA THR A 116 -0.34 -7.61 -8.82
C THR A 116 -1.54 -6.85 -8.25
N VAL A 117 -2.48 -7.56 -7.62
CA VAL A 117 -3.75 -6.99 -7.16
C VAL A 117 -3.61 -6.24 -5.84
N SER A 118 -2.75 -6.71 -4.93
CA SER A 118 -2.63 -6.08 -3.61
C SER A 118 -2.19 -4.61 -3.63
N PRO A 119 -1.18 -4.15 -4.40
CA PRO A 119 -0.84 -2.73 -4.46
C PRO A 119 -1.93 -1.89 -5.13
N LEU A 120 -2.69 -2.46 -6.06
CA LEU A 120 -3.85 -1.79 -6.67
C LEU A 120 -4.98 -1.60 -5.66
N LEU A 121 -5.30 -2.64 -4.89
CA LEU A 121 -6.30 -2.56 -3.81
C LEU A 121 -5.85 -1.62 -2.70
N PHE A 122 -4.57 -1.62 -2.35
CA PHE A 122 -3.99 -0.67 -1.42
C PHE A 122 -4.22 0.77 -1.90
N ALA A 123 -3.81 1.09 -3.14
CA ALA A 123 -3.98 2.42 -3.73
C ALA A 123 -5.46 2.81 -3.83
N PHE A 124 -6.33 1.87 -4.20
CA PHE A 124 -7.78 2.09 -4.24
C PHE A 124 -8.35 2.45 -2.87
N VAL A 125 -7.96 1.73 -1.82
CA VAL A 125 -8.36 2.06 -0.44
C VAL A 125 -7.85 3.44 -0.04
N GLN A 126 -6.58 3.76 -0.28
CA GLN A 126 -6.06 5.11 0.01
C GLN A 126 -6.89 6.19 -0.71
N GLY A 127 -7.16 5.99 -2.00
CA GLY A 127 -7.94 6.92 -2.82
C GLY A 127 -9.37 7.11 -2.33
N LEU A 128 -10.06 6.04 -1.94
CA LEU A 128 -11.40 6.11 -1.36
C LEU A 128 -11.43 6.95 -0.08
N PHE A 129 -10.45 6.78 0.81
CA PHE A 129 -10.38 7.56 2.05
C PHE A 129 -10.02 9.02 1.81
N VAL A 130 -9.14 9.32 0.85
CA VAL A 130 -8.88 10.71 0.44
C VAL A 130 -10.16 11.35 -0.11
N LEU A 131 -10.90 10.67 -0.98
CA LEU A 131 -12.14 11.19 -1.57
C LEU A 131 -13.25 11.38 -0.53
N ASP A 132 -13.44 10.42 0.38
CA ASP A 132 -14.40 10.54 1.48
C ASP A 132 -14.01 11.70 2.42
N GLY A 133 -12.73 11.81 2.76
CA GLY A 133 -12.23 12.92 3.57
C GLY A 133 -12.46 14.28 2.92
N PHE A 134 -12.15 14.41 1.63
CA PHE A 134 -12.40 15.62 0.87
C PHE A 134 -13.89 15.99 0.82
N ARG A 135 -14.77 15.01 0.55
CA ARG A 135 -16.24 15.23 0.54
C ARG A 135 -16.75 15.75 1.87
N ARG A 136 -16.27 15.18 2.98
CA ARG A 136 -16.64 15.61 4.34
C ARG A 136 -16.17 17.03 4.63
N CYS A 137 -14.91 17.35 4.33
CA CYS A 137 -14.39 18.71 4.53
C CYS A 137 -15.13 19.75 3.69
N LEU A 138 -15.44 19.42 2.43
CA LEU A 138 -16.15 20.33 1.52
C LEU A 138 -17.60 20.60 1.97
N SER A 139 -18.24 19.64 2.63
CA SER A 139 -19.57 19.82 3.23
C SER A 139 -19.58 20.79 4.42
N LEU A 140 -18.45 20.96 5.10
CA LEU A 140 -18.30 21.89 6.23
C LEU A 140 -18.08 23.33 5.77
N ILE A 141 -17.41 23.53 4.63
CA ILE A 141 -17.13 24.87 4.05
C ILE A 141 -18.39 25.47 3.39
N ARG A 142 -19.30 24.63 2.89
CA ARG A 142 -20.54 25.07 2.22
C ARG A 142 -21.69 25.43 3.17
N ARG A 143 -21.47 25.39 4.49
CA ARG A 143 -22.43 25.82 5.51
C ARG A 143 -22.02 27.18 6.04
#